data_AF-A0A0N0N381-F1
#
_entry.id   AF-A0A0N0N381-F1
#
_cell.length_a   1.000
_cell.length_b   1.000
_cell.length_c   1.000
_cell.angle_alpha   90.00
_cell.angle_beta   90.00
_cell.angle_gamma   90.00
#
_symmetry.space_group_name_H-M   'P 1'
#
loop_
_entity.id
_entity.type
_entity.pdbx_description
1 polymer ?
#
loop_
_entity_poly.entity_id
_entity_poly.type
_entity_poly.pdbx_seq_one_letter_code
_entity_poly.pdbx_strand_id
1 'polypeptide(L)' 'MKLTRLVGECDEGECPTLYATDRGTLVVQGDLLTEHGREIPVHEALVEIPVELIRKAVRGNFV' A
#
# COMPACT_ATOMS: atom_id res chain seq x y z
N MET A 1 1.53 -9.67 -13.22
CA MET A 1 2.14 -9.96 -11.90
C MET A 1 1.08 -10.55 -11.01
N LYS A 2 1.44 -11.46 -10.09
CA LYS A 2 0.51 -11.94 -9.08
C LYS A 2 0.60 -11.05 -7.82
N LEU A 3 -0.55 -10.67 -7.27
CA LEU A 3 -0.66 -9.94 -6.00
C LEU A 3 -1.29 -10.85 -4.94
N THR A 4 -0.67 -10.90 -3.77
CA THR A 4 -1.23 -11.53 -2.57
C THR A 4 -1.55 -10.43 -1.56
N ARG A 5 -2.82 -10.31 -1.15
CA ARG A 5 -3.23 -9.37 -0.09
C ARG A 5 -2.59 -9.80 1.23
N LEU A 6 -1.93 -8.87 1.90
CA LEU A 6 -1.30 -9.11 3.19
C LEU A 6 -2.12 -8.52 4.33
N VAL A 7 -2.51 -7.26 4.19
CA VAL A 7 -3.35 -6.56 5.15
C VAL A 7 -4.18 -5.51 4.41
N GLY A 8 -5.44 -5.38 4.79
CA GLY A 8 -6.33 -4.30 4.39
C GLY A 8 -7.20 -3.90 5.57
N GLU A 9 -7.79 -2.70 5.50
CA GLU A 9 -8.60 -2.18 6.61
C GLU A 9 -10.07 -2.62 6.59
N CYS A 10 -10.56 -3.13 5.46
CA CYS A 10 -11.88 -3.72 5.33
C CYS A 10 -11.82 -5.03 4.53
N ASP A 11 -12.78 -5.91 4.79
CA ASP A 11 -12.96 -7.16 4.04
C ASP A 11 -13.86 -6.99 2.81
N GLU A 12 -14.63 -5.89 2.73
CA GLU A 12 -15.45 -5.49 1.58
C GLU A 12 -15.30 -3.98 1.32
N GLY A 13 -14.86 -3.59 0.11
CA GLY A 13 -14.72 -2.18 -0.32
C GLY A 13 -13.34 -1.80 -0.87
N GLU A 14 -13.19 -0.54 -1.31
CA GLU A 14 -11.92 0.06 -1.77
C GLU A 14 -11.15 0.66 -0.57
N CYS A 15 -10.59 -0.17 0.30
CA CYS A 15 -9.77 0.30 1.41
C CYS A 15 -8.26 0.26 1.09
N PRO A 16 -7.46 1.12 1.75
CA PRO A 16 -6.01 1.02 1.72
C PRO A 16 -5.54 -0.41 2.02
N THR A 17 -4.69 -0.94 1.15
CA THR A 17 -4.30 -2.36 1.16
C THR A 17 -2.83 -2.52 0.78
N LEU A 18 -2.15 -3.41 1.48
CA LEU A 18 -0.77 -3.80 1.20
C LEU A 18 -0.75 -5.19 0.55
N TYR A 19 -0.05 -5.30 -0.57
CA TYR A 19 0.08 -6.53 -1.36
C TYR A 19 1.54 -6.95 -1.52
N ALA A 20 1.78 -8.26 -1.48
CA ALA A 20 3.06 -8.86 -1.86
C ALA A 20 2.99 -9.24 -3.33
N THR A 21 4.09 -9.04 -4.04
CA THR A 21 4.25 -9.50 -5.40
C THR A 21 4.98 -10.84 -5.44
N ASP A 22 4.76 -11.60 -6.51
CA ASP A 22 5.55 -12.79 -6.85
C ASP A 22 7.04 -12.50 -7.13
N ARG A 23 7.46 -11.23 -7.09
CA ARG A 23 8.84 -10.79 -7.32
C ARG A 23 9.56 -10.37 -6.04
N GLY A 24 8.97 -10.59 -4.87
CA GLY A 24 9.55 -10.19 -3.58
C GLY A 24 9.50 -8.67 -3.32
N THR A 25 8.55 -7.96 -3.94
CA THR A 25 8.30 -6.53 -3.71
C THR A 25 6.93 -6.33 -3.07
N LEU A 26 6.69 -5.11 -2.56
CA LEU A 26 5.38 -4.70 -2.05
C LEU A 26 4.69 -3.75 -3.02
N VAL A 27 3.36 -3.76 -3.01
CA VAL A 27 2.49 -2.80 -3.69
C VAL A 27 1.53 -2.21 -2.65
N VAL A 28 1.38 -0.90 -2.68
CA VAL A 28 0.53 -0.14 -1.75
C VAL A 28 -0.64 0.45 -2.54
N GLN A 29 -1.86 0.20 -2.08
CA GLN A 29 -3.07 0.85 -2.55
C GLN A 29 -3.57 1.81 -1.47
N GLY A 30 -4.01 2.99 -1.89
CA GLY A 30 -4.54 4.07 -1.06
C GLY A 30 -4.86 5.28 -1.92
N ASP A 31 -5.02 6.44 -1.29
CA ASP A 31 -5.38 7.67 -1.99
C ASP A 31 -4.14 8.32 -2.61
N LEU A 32 -4.26 8.81 -3.84
CA LEU A 32 -3.19 9.60 -4.46
C LEU A 32 -3.07 10.94 -3.75
N LEU A 33 -1.91 11.18 -3.15
CA LEU A 33 -1.60 12.49 -2.59
C LEU A 33 -1.18 13.41 -3.74
N THR A 34 -1.93 14.47 -3.98
CA THR A 34 -1.70 15.43 -5.09
C THR A 34 -1.26 16.81 -4.60
N GLU A 35 -1.63 17.20 -3.37
CA GLU A 35 -1.33 18.51 -2.77
C GLU A 35 -0.14 18.46 -1.79
N HIS A 36 1.04 18.09 -2.30
CA HIS A 36 2.25 17.90 -1.47
C HIS A 36 3.44 18.79 -1.84
N GLY A 37 3.30 19.65 -2.87
CA GLY A 37 4.34 20.61 -3.28
C GLY A 37 5.65 19.95 -3.76
N ARG A 38 5.60 18.71 -4.25
CA ARG A 38 6.75 17.99 -4.83
C ARG A 38 6.49 17.75 -6.32
N GLU A 39 7.54 17.79 -7.11
CA GLU A 39 7.48 17.25 -8.48
C GLU A 39 7.70 15.74 -8.41
N ILE A 40 6.71 14.98 -8.85
CA ILE A 40 6.75 13.52 -8.88
C ILE A 40 6.84 13.08 -10.34
N PRO A 41 7.83 12.27 -10.73
CA PRO A 41 7.92 11.73 -12.07
C PRO A 41 6.66 10.95 -12.46
N VAL A 42 6.34 10.92 -13.75
CA VAL A 42 5.13 10.23 -14.29
C VAL A 42 5.06 8.73 -13.95
N HIS A 43 6.17 8.11 -13.59
CA HIS A 43 6.26 6.69 -13.23
C HIS A 43 6.24 6.44 -11.71
N GLU A 44 6.07 7.50 -10.91
CA GLU A 44 5.99 7.46 -9.45
C GLU A 44 4.62 7.95 -8.99
N ALA A 45 4.22 7.53 -7.78
CA ALA A 45 3.00 7.98 -7.13
C ALA A 45 3.24 8.11 -5.63
N LEU A 46 2.70 9.16 -5.03
CA LEU A 46 2.58 9.25 -3.58
C LEU A 46 1.20 8.75 -3.17
N VAL A 47 1.19 7.75 -2.31
CA VAL A 47 -0.04 7.10 -1.84
C VAL A 47 -0.16 7.30 -0.34
N GLU A 48 -1.23 7.94 0.09
CA GLU A 48 -1.56 8.10 1.50
C GLU A 48 -2.30 6.85 2.01
N ILE A 49 -1.80 6.31 3.12
CA ILE A 49 -2.38 5.16 3.82
C ILE A 49 -2.34 5.39 5.33
N PRO A 50 -3.26 4.79 6.11
CA PRO A 50 -3.20 4.86 7.56
C PRO A 50 -1.95 4.16 8.10
N VAL A 51 -1.30 4.80 9.08
CA VAL A 51 -0.10 4.24 9.74
C VAL A 51 -0.38 2.87 10.38
N GLU A 52 -1.60 2.64 10.86
CA GLU A 52 -1.99 1.38 11.48
C GLU A 52 -1.99 0.21 10.47
N LEU A 53 -2.17 0.46 9.17
CA LEU A 53 -2.03 -0.56 8.13
C LEU A 53 -0.60 -1.15 8.12
N ILE A 54 0.42 -0.29 8.15
CA ILE A 54 1.83 -0.71 8.22
C ILE A 54 2.17 -1.35 9.56
N ARG A 55 1.64 -0.83 10.67
CA ARG A 55 1.87 -1.44 11.98
C ARG A 55 1.31 -2.84 12.07
N LYS A 56 0.10 -3.08 11.53
CA LYS A 56 -0.49 -4.42 11.41
C LYS A 56 0.37 -5.33 10.54
N ALA A 57 0.86 -4.83 9.40
CA ALA A 57 1.77 -5.58 8.54
C ALA A 57 3.04 -6.02 9.30
N VAL A 58 3.74 -5.09 9.96
CA VAL A 58 4.98 -5.39 10.68
C VAL A 58 4.75 -6.36 11.85
N ARG A 59 3.67 -6.17 12.64
CA ARG A 59 3.33 -7.06 13.76
C ARG A 59 2.91 -8.47 13.31
N GLY A 60 2.34 -8.59 12.11
CA GLY A 60 1.95 -9.86 11.53
C GLY A 60 3.11 -10.72 11.05
N ASN A 61 4.37 -10.30 11.29
CA ASN A 61 5.60 -10.92 10.79
C ASN A 61 5.55 -11.07 9.26
N PHE A 62 5.76 -9.96 8.56
CA PHE A 62 6.15 -10.08 7.16
C PHE A 62 7.50 -10.80 7.10
N VAL A 63 7.51 -11.89 6.31
CA VAL A 63 8.49 -12.99 6.25
C VAL A 63 8.12 -14.18 7.13
#